data_AF-A0A6J1U4N7-F1
#
_entry.id   AF-A0A6J1U4N7-F1
#
_cell.length_a   1.000
_cell.length_b   1.000
_cell.length_c   1.000
_cell.angle_alpha   90.00
_cell.angle_beta   90.00
_cell.angle_gamma   90.00
#
_symmetry.space_group_name_H-M   'P 1'
#
loop_
_entity.id
_entity.type
_entity.pdbx_description
1 polymer ?
#
loop_
_entity_poly.entity_id
_entity_poly.type
_entity_poly.pdbx_seq_one_letter_code
_entity_poly.pdbx_strand_id
1 'polypeptide(L)'
;MFDTIKNPQDAAVALSLMKLTSCLERALGDVFLLIGKDCPFLLRDLLASQEFVSIFGQPVMDVLKVFIGSPDSLNLRNILWHGFVSAKEIPVKYFSMLLFLTAGLGQLLNNYCLQAHSALIHRPYVSFIHLKELHIFPDLNQELLSLAEELVTKSNIVLKTMIPFWIAAITSFQQARYADCVILLLPQLEGGLRVLFTAVNKCPSRLMTAESSSLYTTFDEILAKQLNNEEMNQLPIVLGESAMEFLWDFLNHQEGPRVRDHLSHGEINLYCFPREIANSMLSFSITLLCRFSQDDLTSIKEHKSLKLLMTCTNNYCTKFHPITQLKKQILNCIKSITSWPDFPMGLKEQEISGSGKDTAPCILMINDILSQLQPYLTMNVTLLGDPVNNLLTEKLLIELCSKHIHTLFSPRTILETIVVLRQISTHCHHVSRQVISVCETRYERWINKSLRSRQRLNFLRMRRSIKLLSPVFQLVLILITLELANIHMICRKNTFEYQQYLKFLKLILQYIENLVTYTSPEKNKWDETIVLTHKSLIKIRTFLGRELMLVQLAETKNTVSPHQNSIGLT
;
A
#
# COMPACT_ATOMS: atom_id res chain seq x y z
N MET A 1 32.74 0.80 -9.06
CA MET A 1 32.66 1.94 -10.00
C MET A 1 33.96 2.13 -10.76
N PHE A 2 35.11 2.37 -10.11
CA PHE A 2 36.39 2.49 -10.84
C PHE A 2 36.81 1.22 -11.59
N ASP A 3 36.51 0.04 -11.06
CA ASP A 3 36.77 -1.23 -11.77
C ASP A 3 35.97 -1.34 -13.08
N THR A 4 34.77 -0.76 -13.14
CA THR A 4 33.94 -0.69 -14.34
C THR A 4 34.59 0.14 -15.45
N ILE A 5 35.37 1.17 -15.09
CA ILE A 5 36.12 1.96 -16.07
C ILE A 5 37.29 1.15 -16.62
N LYS A 6 37.99 0.41 -15.74
CA LYS A 6 39.15 -0.40 -16.11
C LYS A 6 38.76 -1.59 -16.97
N ASN A 7 37.68 -2.28 -16.60
CA ASN A 7 37.18 -3.48 -17.24
C ASN A 7 35.66 -3.35 -17.46
N PRO A 8 35.23 -2.64 -18.52
CA PRO A 8 33.81 -2.44 -18.80
C PRO A 8 33.19 -3.76 -19.26
N GLN A 9 32.49 -4.45 -18.35
CA GLN A 9 31.56 -5.51 -18.73
C GLN A 9 30.25 -4.90 -19.24
N ASP A 10 29.60 -5.59 -20.18
CA ASP A 10 28.41 -5.13 -20.91
C ASP A 10 27.38 -4.42 -20.00
N ALA A 11 26.89 -5.07 -18.94
CA ALA A 11 25.87 -4.49 -18.05
C ALA A 11 26.42 -3.53 -16.98
N ALA A 12 27.73 -3.56 -16.70
CA ALA A 12 28.33 -2.91 -15.53
C ALA A 12 28.35 -1.38 -15.67
N VAL A 13 28.53 -0.86 -16.89
CA VAL A 13 28.50 0.58 -17.18
C VAL A 13 27.11 1.15 -16.89
N ALA A 14 26.07 0.51 -17.40
CA ALA A 14 24.67 0.89 -17.17
C ALA A 14 24.30 0.83 -15.69
N LEU A 15 24.64 -0.26 -14.98
CA LEU A 15 24.43 -0.38 -13.54
C LEU A 15 25.11 0.76 -12.77
N SER A 16 26.36 1.07 -13.12
CA SER A 16 27.11 2.13 -12.47
C SER A 16 26.51 3.51 -12.72
N LEU A 17 26.01 3.77 -13.93
CA LEU A 17 25.29 5.00 -14.27
C LEU A 17 23.95 5.11 -13.52
N MET A 18 23.15 4.05 -13.45
CA MET A 18 21.89 4.06 -12.69
C MET A 18 22.16 4.37 -11.21
N LYS A 19 23.16 3.73 -10.60
CA LYS A 19 23.56 4.00 -9.21
C LYS A 19 24.08 5.43 -9.04
N LEU A 20 24.95 5.88 -9.95
CA LEU A 20 25.55 7.22 -9.87
C LEU A 20 24.48 8.32 -10.00
N THR A 21 23.56 8.19 -10.95
CA THR A 21 22.49 9.16 -11.18
C THR A 21 21.51 9.19 -10.00
N SER A 22 21.11 8.05 -9.45
CA SER A 22 20.31 7.99 -8.21
C SER A 22 21.01 8.65 -7.02
N CYS A 23 22.30 8.35 -6.81
CA CYS A 23 23.07 8.95 -5.73
C CYS A 23 23.23 10.46 -5.92
N LEU A 24 23.45 10.91 -7.15
CA LEU A 24 23.59 12.33 -7.48
C LEU A 24 22.27 13.07 -7.26
N GLU A 25 21.15 12.51 -7.70
CA GLU A 25 19.82 13.08 -7.46
C GLU A 25 19.52 13.24 -5.96
N ARG A 26 19.83 12.23 -5.15
CA ARG A 26 19.74 12.34 -3.69
C ARG A 26 20.66 13.42 -3.12
N ALA A 27 21.93 13.42 -3.52
CA ALA A 27 22.92 14.38 -3.01
C ALA A 27 22.52 15.82 -3.36
N LEU A 28 22.05 16.07 -4.58
CA LEU A 28 21.55 17.38 -4.99
C LEU A 28 20.34 17.80 -4.16
N GLY A 29 19.39 16.90 -3.89
CA GLY A 29 18.27 17.26 -3.01
C GLY A 29 18.69 17.58 -1.57
N ASP A 30 19.76 16.96 -1.04
CA ASP A 30 20.33 17.36 0.27
C ASP A 30 20.93 18.78 0.20
N VAL A 31 21.58 19.12 -0.92
CA VAL A 31 22.10 20.48 -1.16
C VAL A 31 20.96 21.50 -1.27
N PHE A 32 19.82 21.14 -1.86
CA PHE A 32 18.69 22.05 -1.97
C PHE A 32 18.08 22.38 -0.59
N LEU A 33 18.04 21.39 0.32
CA LEU A 33 17.60 21.61 1.71
C LEU A 33 18.53 22.56 2.48
N LEU A 34 19.83 22.56 2.18
CA LEU A 34 20.80 23.52 2.75
C LEU A 34 20.38 24.98 2.49
N ILE A 35 19.67 25.22 1.38
CA ILE A 35 19.27 26.56 0.92
C ILE A 35 17.93 26.99 1.57
N GLY A 36 17.28 26.11 2.35
CA GLY A 36 16.08 26.43 3.12
C GLY A 36 14.79 26.49 2.30
N LYS A 37 14.75 25.85 1.12
CA LYS A 37 13.57 25.74 0.27
C LYS A 37 13.11 24.28 0.12
N ASP A 38 11.83 24.10 -0.16
CA ASP A 38 11.28 22.78 -0.48
C ASP A 38 11.89 22.25 -1.78
N CYS A 39 12.48 21.06 -1.72
CA CYS A 39 13.11 20.41 -2.86
C CYS A 39 12.07 20.11 -3.96
N PRO A 40 12.29 20.55 -5.21
CA PRO A 40 11.48 20.14 -6.36
C PRO A 40 11.39 18.62 -6.46
N PHE A 41 10.24 18.12 -6.89
CA PHE A 41 9.99 16.69 -7.04
C PHE A 41 10.73 16.08 -8.24
N LEU A 42 10.89 16.82 -9.34
CA LEU A 42 11.54 16.33 -10.55
C LEU A 42 13.00 16.75 -10.61
N LEU A 43 13.89 15.81 -10.93
CA LEU A 43 15.33 16.06 -11.13
C LEU A 43 15.60 17.18 -12.15
N ARG A 44 14.85 17.23 -13.26
CA ARG A 44 15.00 18.30 -14.27
C ARG A 44 14.77 19.69 -13.66
N ASP A 45 13.77 19.82 -12.80
CA ASP A 45 13.41 21.10 -12.19
C ASP A 45 14.45 21.49 -11.13
N LEU A 46 15.00 20.49 -10.42
CA LEU A 46 16.15 20.65 -9.55
C LEU A 46 17.38 21.17 -10.30
N LEU A 47 17.69 20.60 -11.47
CA LEU A 47 18.82 21.01 -12.33
C LEU A 47 18.62 22.39 -12.97
N ALA A 48 17.38 22.85 -13.11
CA ALA A 48 17.04 24.17 -13.64
C ALA A 48 17.07 25.28 -12.57
N SER A 49 17.28 24.93 -11.30
CA SER A 49 17.25 25.88 -10.18
C SER A 49 18.40 26.89 -10.23
N GLN A 50 18.08 28.16 -9.96
CA GLN A 50 19.07 29.24 -9.86
C GLN A 50 19.92 29.10 -8.59
N GLU A 51 19.35 28.47 -7.58
CA GLU A 51 19.98 28.10 -6.33
C GLU A 51 21.24 27.25 -6.57
N PHE A 52 21.17 26.24 -7.43
CA PHE A 52 22.34 25.43 -7.79
C PHE A 52 23.34 26.17 -8.66
N VAL A 53 22.90 27.08 -9.52
CA VAL A 53 23.80 27.95 -10.28
C VAL A 53 24.65 28.80 -9.33
N SER A 54 24.10 29.27 -8.21
CA SER A 54 24.84 30.04 -7.21
C SER A 54 25.92 29.24 -6.47
N ILE A 55 25.76 27.91 -6.35
CA ILE A 55 26.69 27.02 -5.64
C ILE A 55 27.71 26.41 -6.61
N PHE A 56 27.24 25.84 -7.71
CA PHE A 56 28.05 25.04 -8.63
C PHE A 56 28.51 25.80 -9.88
N GLY A 57 27.90 26.95 -10.15
CA GLY A 57 28.17 27.75 -11.35
C GLY A 57 27.39 27.26 -12.58
N GLN A 58 27.03 28.22 -13.43
CA GLN A 58 26.26 27.98 -14.65
C GLN A 58 26.89 26.93 -15.58
N PRO A 59 28.21 26.95 -15.88
CA PRO A 59 28.80 25.99 -16.82
C PRO A 59 28.66 24.54 -16.36
N VAL A 60 28.82 24.28 -15.06
CA VAL A 60 28.71 22.92 -14.50
C VAL A 60 27.27 22.43 -14.59
N MET A 61 26.31 23.29 -14.24
CA MET A 61 24.89 22.97 -14.32
C MET A 61 24.43 22.70 -15.76
N ASP A 62 24.93 23.47 -16.73
CA ASP A 62 24.57 23.25 -18.14
C ASP A 62 25.13 21.95 -18.69
N VAL A 63 26.37 21.59 -18.35
CA VAL A 63 26.91 20.27 -18.69
C VAL A 63 26.07 19.17 -18.03
N LEU A 64 25.69 19.32 -16.77
CA LEU A 64 24.89 18.31 -16.08
C LEU A 64 23.51 18.11 -16.74
N LYS A 65 22.86 19.20 -17.16
CA LYS A 65 21.60 19.15 -17.93
C LYS A 65 21.74 18.40 -19.25
N VAL A 66 22.88 18.48 -19.94
CA VAL A 66 23.11 17.72 -21.18
C VAL A 66 23.08 16.21 -20.92
N PHE A 67 23.56 15.74 -19.77
CA PHE A 67 23.62 14.31 -19.46
C PHE A 67 22.33 13.75 -18.84
N ILE A 68 21.70 14.47 -17.90
CA ILE A 68 20.60 13.95 -17.07
C ILE A 68 19.41 14.92 -16.95
N GLY A 69 19.30 15.88 -17.87
CA GLY A 69 18.26 16.91 -17.87
C GLY A 69 16.93 16.45 -18.48
N SER A 70 16.31 17.32 -19.28
CA SER A 70 15.02 17.05 -19.94
C SER A 70 15.13 15.97 -21.03
N PRO A 71 14.00 15.52 -21.61
CA PRO A 71 14.00 14.66 -22.80
C PRO A 71 14.74 15.25 -24.01
N ASP A 72 15.00 16.56 -24.06
CA ASP A 72 15.79 17.20 -25.13
C ASP A 72 17.31 17.01 -24.93
N SER A 73 17.72 16.45 -23.79
CA SER A 73 19.11 16.09 -23.46
C SER A 73 19.39 14.61 -23.75
N LEU A 74 20.60 14.12 -23.41
CA LEU A 74 20.86 12.67 -23.44
C LEU A 74 19.91 11.90 -22.50
N ASN A 75 19.41 12.55 -21.45
CA ASN A 75 18.46 12.01 -20.49
C ASN A 75 18.85 10.62 -19.96
N LEU A 76 20.16 10.41 -19.70
CA LEU A 76 20.74 9.10 -19.42
C LEU A 76 20.04 8.38 -18.26
N ARG A 77 19.65 9.13 -17.22
CA ARG A 77 18.91 8.61 -16.07
C ARG A 77 17.63 7.90 -16.51
N ASN A 78 16.77 8.58 -17.26
CA ASN A 78 15.46 8.02 -17.61
C ASN A 78 15.58 6.90 -18.64
N ILE A 79 16.37 7.06 -19.69
CA ILE A 79 16.51 6.01 -20.72
C ILE A 79 17.06 4.69 -20.13
N LEU A 80 17.92 4.77 -19.11
CA LEU A 80 18.44 3.62 -18.36
C LEU A 80 17.38 3.00 -17.45
N TRP A 81 16.76 3.79 -16.57
CA TRP A 81 15.77 3.31 -15.61
C TRP A 81 14.48 2.79 -16.26
N HIS A 82 14.22 3.17 -17.52
CA HIS A 82 13.11 2.66 -18.34
C HIS A 82 13.51 1.57 -19.34
N GLY A 83 14.80 1.20 -19.41
CA GLY A 83 15.25 0.07 -20.22
C GLY A 83 15.17 0.31 -21.73
N PHE A 84 15.40 1.54 -22.19
CA PHE A 84 15.45 1.87 -23.62
C PHE A 84 16.83 1.65 -24.24
N VAL A 85 17.86 1.41 -23.42
CA VAL A 85 19.24 1.30 -23.89
C VAL A 85 19.80 -0.08 -23.59
N SER A 86 20.35 -0.72 -24.62
CA SER A 86 21.05 -1.99 -24.49
C SER A 86 22.45 -1.82 -23.92
N ALA A 87 23.02 -2.92 -23.42
CA ALA A 87 24.30 -2.92 -22.71
C ALA A 87 25.47 -2.36 -23.55
N LYS A 88 25.42 -2.54 -24.88
CA LYS A 88 26.48 -2.11 -25.80
C LYS A 88 26.30 -0.70 -26.36
N GLU A 89 25.15 -0.08 -26.12
CA GLU A 89 24.81 1.26 -26.63
C GLU A 89 25.30 2.38 -25.72
N ILE A 90 25.85 2.07 -24.54
CA ILE A 90 26.30 3.07 -23.57
C ILE A 90 27.81 3.16 -23.55
N PRO A 91 28.39 4.25 -24.09
CA PRO A 91 29.81 4.50 -23.99
C PRO A 91 30.26 4.65 -22.53
N VAL A 92 31.33 3.94 -22.15
CA VAL A 92 32.00 4.11 -20.85
C VAL A 92 32.44 5.55 -20.58
N LYS A 93 32.64 6.35 -21.65
CA LYS A 93 32.97 7.78 -21.58
C LYS A 93 31.88 8.59 -20.88
N TYR A 94 30.60 8.25 -21.07
CA TYR A 94 29.50 8.96 -20.40
C TYR A 94 29.52 8.71 -18.89
N PHE A 95 29.74 7.46 -18.49
CA PHE A 95 29.94 7.12 -17.08
C PHE A 95 31.15 7.81 -16.47
N SER A 96 32.29 7.78 -17.18
CA SER A 96 33.53 8.40 -16.71
C SER A 96 33.37 9.91 -16.52
N MET A 97 32.70 10.58 -17.47
CA MET A 97 32.43 12.01 -17.40
C MET A 97 31.50 12.36 -16.23
N LEU A 98 30.39 11.63 -16.06
CA LEU A 98 29.48 11.87 -14.93
C LEU A 98 30.15 11.60 -13.58
N LEU A 99 31.01 10.58 -13.49
CA LEU A 99 31.75 10.30 -12.26
C LEU A 99 32.72 11.45 -11.93
N PHE A 100 33.42 11.96 -12.94
CA PHE A 100 34.30 13.12 -12.79
C PHE A 100 33.53 14.38 -12.37
N LEU A 101 32.41 14.67 -13.04
CA LEU A 101 31.53 15.78 -12.69
C LEU A 101 31.01 15.67 -11.26
N THR A 102 30.61 14.47 -10.83
CA THR A 102 30.12 14.23 -9.47
C THR A 102 31.20 14.53 -8.42
N ALA A 103 32.44 14.10 -8.66
CA ALA A 103 33.56 14.43 -7.78
C ALA A 103 33.83 15.95 -7.74
N GLY A 104 33.79 16.62 -8.90
CA GLY A 104 33.94 18.07 -9.00
C GLY A 104 32.85 18.85 -8.27
N LEU A 105 31.58 18.43 -8.38
CA LEU A 105 30.46 18.98 -7.62
C LEU A 105 30.69 18.86 -6.11
N GLY A 106 31.21 17.72 -5.64
CA GLY A 106 31.57 17.54 -4.24
C GLY A 106 32.62 18.53 -3.75
N GLN A 107 33.62 18.85 -4.57
CA GLN A 107 34.64 19.86 -4.23
C GLN A 107 34.04 21.27 -4.15
N LEU A 108 33.20 21.65 -5.11
CA LEU A 108 32.51 22.94 -5.12
C LEU A 108 31.59 23.09 -3.90
N LEU A 109 30.83 22.03 -3.58
CA LEU A 109 29.96 22.01 -2.41
C LEU A 109 30.77 22.19 -1.11
N ASN A 110 31.89 21.48 -0.98
CA ASN A 110 32.73 21.61 0.21
C ASN A 110 33.25 23.04 0.40
N ASN A 111 33.69 23.69 -0.68
CA ASN A 111 34.13 25.08 -0.64
C ASN A 111 32.98 26.02 -0.22
N TYR A 112 31.78 25.80 -0.77
CA TYR A 112 30.60 26.58 -0.41
C TYR A 112 30.24 26.41 1.08
N CYS A 113 30.20 25.17 1.58
CA CYS A 113 29.90 24.88 2.99
C CYS A 113 30.91 25.54 3.95
N LEU A 114 32.20 25.54 3.59
CA LEU A 114 33.26 26.21 4.35
C LEU A 114 33.05 27.74 4.39
N GLN A 115 32.68 28.35 3.25
CA GLN A 115 32.42 29.80 3.17
C GLN A 115 31.14 30.18 3.92
N ALA A 116 30.08 29.41 3.75
CA ALA A 116 28.76 29.63 4.35
C ALA A 116 28.66 29.18 5.82
N HIS A 117 29.74 28.63 6.40
CA HIS A 117 29.76 28.08 7.77
C HIS A 117 28.59 27.13 8.06
N SER A 118 28.19 26.35 7.06
CA SER A 118 27.00 25.51 7.10
C SER A 118 27.38 24.04 6.90
N ALA A 119 26.68 23.15 7.62
CA ALA A 119 26.86 21.71 7.48
C ALA A 119 25.78 21.13 6.58
N LEU A 120 26.18 20.23 5.67
CA LEU A 120 25.23 19.49 4.84
C LEU A 120 24.46 18.49 5.70
N ILE A 121 23.13 18.61 5.73
CA ILE A 121 22.26 17.66 6.42
C ILE A 121 21.77 16.64 5.41
N HIS A 122 22.09 15.37 5.66
CA HIS A 122 21.62 14.27 4.84
C HIS A 122 20.22 13.84 5.25
N ARG A 123 19.34 13.68 4.28
CA ARG A 123 18.03 13.05 4.51
C ARG A 123 18.25 11.61 5.02
N PRO A 124 17.39 11.08 5.91
CA PRO A 124 17.47 9.69 6.33
C PRO A 124 17.16 8.76 5.14
N TYR A 125 17.73 7.56 5.14
CA TYR A 125 17.37 6.53 4.16
C TYR A 125 15.99 5.94 4.50
N VAL A 126 15.23 5.62 3.47
CA VAL A 126 13.96 4.89 3.59
C VAL A 126 14.29 3.44 3.94
N SER A 127 13.57 2.92 4.93
CA SER A 127 13.63 1.50 5.31
C SER A 127 12.36 0.81 4.86
N PHE A 128 12.50 -0.38 4.28
CA PHE A 128 11.37 -1.21 3.94
C PHE A 128 10.71 -1.78 5.20
N ILE A 129 9.47 -1.37 5.43
CA ILE A 129 8.63 -1.88 6.50
C ILE A 129 7.87 -3.13 6.01
N HIS A 130 7.45 -3.99 6.95
CA HIS A 130 6.64 -5.19 6.65
C HIS A 130 7.32 -6.28 5.78
N LEU A 131 8.64 -6.47 5.89
CA LEU A 131 9.38 -7.51 5.15
C LEU A 131 8.78 -8.93 5.24
N LYS A 132 8.17 -9.27 6.39
CA LYS A 132 7.47 -10.57 6.58
C LYS A 132 6.34 -10.78 5.58
N GLU A 133 5.64 -9.72 5.19
CA GLU A 133 4.55 -9.77 4.22
C GLU A 133 5.05 -9.93 2.78
N LEU A 134 6.35 -9.68 2.55
CA LEU A 134 7.04 -9.79 1.27
C LEU A 134 7.65 -11.19 1.05
N HIS A 135 7.56 -12.09 2.02
CA HIS A 135 8.00 -13.48 1.87
C HIS A 135 6.92 -14.31 1.14
N ILE A 136 6.76 -14.03 -0.16
CA ILE A 136 5.72 -14.60 -1.02
C ILE A 136 6.20 -15.88 -1.70
N PHE A 137 7.47 -15.88 -2.09
CA PHE A 137 8.10 -16.94 -2.86
C PHE A 137 9.06 -17.75 -1.98
N PRO A 138 9.29 -19.03 -2.32
CA PRO A 138 10.38 -19.79 -1.74
C PRO A 138 11.74 -19.11 -2.04
N ASP A 139 12.74 -19.45 -1.25
CA ASP A 139 14.11 -19.03 -1.50
C ASP A 139 14.64 -19.60 -2.83
N LEU A 140 15.23 -18.73 -3.66
CA LEU A 140 15.86 -19.13 -4.91
C LEU A 140 17.17 -19.89 -4.64
N ASN A 141 17.22 -21.16 -5.08
CA ASN A 141 18.42 -22.00 -5.01
C ASN A 141 19.26 -21.93 -6.30
N GLN A 142 20.47 -22.48 -6.27
CA GLN A 142 21.39 -22.41 -7.42
C GLN A 142 20.82 -23.06 -8.69
N GLU A 143 20.11 -24.19 -8.55
CA GLU A 143 19.47 -24.89 -9.65
C GLU A 143 18.43 -24.02 -10.37
N LEU A 144 17.59 -23.32 -9.63
CA LEU A 144 16.56 -22.43 -10.17
C LEU A 144 17.18 -21.18 -10.83
N LEU A 145 18.31 -20.70 -10.31
CA LEU A 145 19.06 -19.60 -10.93
C LEU A 145 19.70 -20.04 -12.26
N SER A 146 20.25 -21.24 -12.34
CA SER A 146 20.74 -21.81 -13.61
C SER A 146 19.62 -21.98 -14.63
N LEU A 147 18.44 -22.42 -14.19
CA LEU A 147 17.26 -22.52 -15.04
C LEU A 147 16.74 -21.16 -15.51
N ALA A 148 16.86 -20.14 -14.66
CA ALA A 148 16.53 -18.77 -15.02
C ALA A 148 17.43 -18.24 -16.15
N GLU A 149 18.74 -18.55 -16.13
CA GLU A 149 19.67 -18.18 -17.20
C GLU A 149 19.26 -18.80 -18.55
N GLU A 150 18.81 -20.05 -18.55
CA GLU A 150 18.28 -20.69 -19.76
C GLU A 150 16.99 -20.02 -20.25
N LEU A 151 16.03 -19.77 -19.34
CA LEU A 151 14.76 -19.11 -19.65
C LEU A 151 14.94 -17.71 -20.25
N VAL A 152 15.94 -16.95 -19.79
CA VAL A 152 16.27 -15.62 -20.33
C VAL A 152 16.54 -15.69 -21.83
N THR A 153 17.20 -16.75 -22.31
CA THR A 153 17.54 -16.88 -23.74
C THR A 153 16.37 -17.33 -24.61
N LYS A 154 15.32 -17.89 -24.00
CA LYS A 154 14.20 -18.54 -24.69
C LYS A 154 12.87 -17.79 -24.60
N SER A 155 12.76 -16.86 -23.67
CA SER A 155 11.50 -16.15 -23.41
C SER A 155 11.22 -15.08 -24.47
N ASN A 156 9.96 -15.01 -24.91
CA ASN A 156 9.52 -14.06 -25.94
C ASN A 156 9.47 -12.61 -25.45
N ILE A 157 9.53 -12.39 -24.14
CA ILE A 157 9.55 -11.05 -23.52
C ILE A 157 10.97 -10.50 -23.37
N VAL A 158 12.00 -11.30 -23.69
CA VAL A 158 13.40 -10.85 -23.58
C VAL A 158 13.90 -10.41 -24.95
N LEU A 159 14.25 -9.14 -25.07
CA LEU A 159 14.97 -8.64 -26.23
C LEU A 159 16.40 -9.19 -26.25
N LYS A 160 16.85 -9.72 -27.39
CA LYS A 160 18.20 -10.33 -27.52
C LYS A 160 19.33 -9.40 -27.09
N THR A 161 19.20 -8.11 -27.39
CA THR A 161 20.18 -7.07 -27.02
C THR A 161 20.23 -6.79 -25.52
N MET A 162 19.19 -7.22 -24.78
CA MET A 162 19.03 -6.98 -23.35
C MET A 162 19.40 -8.19 -22.47
N ILE A 163 19.66 -9.36 -23.06
CA ILE A 163 20.10 -10.58 -22.35
C ILE A 163 21.25 -10.31 -21.35
N PRO A 164 22.29 -9.50 -21.67
CA PRO A 164 23.38 -9.25 -20.72
C PRO A 164 22.92 -8.66 -19.38
N PHE A 165 21.84 -7.86 -19.37
CA PHE A 165 21.29 -7.29 -18.14
C PHE A 165 20.58 -8.32 -17.27
N TRP A 166 19.81 -9.21 -17.89
CA TRP A 166 19.15 -10.32 -17.20
C TRP A 166 20.14 -11.24 -16.52
N ILE A 167 21.19 -11.66 -17.26
CA ILE A 167 22.25 -12.50 -16.71
C ILE A 167 22.98 -11.78 -15.57
N ALA A 168 23.33 -10.50 -15.76
CA ALA A 168 23.98 -9.72 -14.71
C ALA A 168 23.10 -9.56 -13.45
N ALA A 169 21.78 -9.50 -13.58
CA ALA A 169 20.86 -9.46 -12.45
C ALA A 169 20.91 -10.78 -11.66
N ILE A 170 20.83 -11.92 -12.35
CA ILE A 170 20.92 -13.27 -11.75
C ILE A 170 22.28 -13.44 -11.05
N THR A 171 23.38 -13.10 -11.72
CA THR A 171 24.73 -13.16 -11.12
C THR A 171 24.86 -12.24 -9.90
N SER A 172 24.25 -11.05 -9.93
CA SER A 172 24.27 -10.14 -8.78
C SER A 172 23.51 -10.73 -7.59
N PHE A 173 22.40 -11.44 -7.82
CA PHE A 173 21.68 -12.17 -6.78
C PHE A 173 22.53 -13.29 -6.17
N GLN A 174 23.18 -14.10 -6.99
CA GLN A 174 24.09 -15.19 -6.55
C GLN A 174 25.22 -14.65 -5.66
N GLN A 175 25.72 -13.44 -5.96
CA GLN A 175 26.77 -12.76 -5.19
C GLN A 175 26.25 -11.99 -3.97
N ALA A 176 24.99 -12.18 -3.58
CA ALA A 176 24.31 -11.43 -2.51
C ALA A 176 24.30 -9.90 -2.70
N ARG A 177 24.50 -9.41 -3.94
CA ARG A 177 24.36 -8.00 -4.31
C ARG A 177 22.90 -7.72 -4.69
N TYR A 178 22.02 -7.79 -3.69
CA TYR A 178 20.56 -7.74 -3.87
C TYR A 178 20.06 -6.43 -4.50
N ALA A 179 20.62 -5.28 -4.09
CA ALA A 179 20.30 -4.01 -4.72
C ALA A 179 20.65 -4.01 -6.22
N ASP A 180 21.86 -4.44 -6.56
CA ASP A 180 22.33 -4.46 -7.96
C ASP A 180 21.48 -5.40 -8.82
N CYS A 181 21.05 -6.55 -8.27
CA CYS A 181 20.09 -7.45 -8.91
C CYS A 181 18.80 -6.70 -9.27
N VAL A 182 18.17 -6.01 -8.32
CA VAL A 182 16.88 -5.34 -8.55
C VAL A 182 17.02 -4.13 -9.47
N ILE A 183 18.10 -3.35 -9.34
CA ILE A 183 18.38 -2.21 -10.23
C ILE A 183 18.51 -2.68 -11.68
N LEU A 184 19.19 -3.80 -11.90
CA LEU A 184 19.31 -4.39 -13.24
C LEU A 184 17.98 -4.99 -13.72
N LEU A 185 17.20 -5.60 -12.83
CA LEU A 185 15.99 -6.34 -13.17
C LEU A 185 14.79 -5.43 -13.50
N LEU A 186 14.64 -4.30 -12.80
CA LEU A 186 13.49 -3.40 -12.96
C LEU A 186 13.30 -2.88 -14.40
N PRO A 187 14.34 -2.32 -15.07
CA PRO A 187 14.23 -1.91 -16.47
C PRO A 187 13.91 -3.07 -17.42
N GLN A 188 14.39 -4.26 -17.08
CA GLN A 188 14.19 -5.46 -17.90
C GLN A 188 12.76 -5.99 -17.78
N LEU A 189 12.19 -5.94 -16.58
CA LEU A 189 10.79 -6.23 -16.35
C LEU A 189 9.89 -5.21 -17.10
N GLU A 190 10.23 -3.92 -17.06
CA GLU A 190 9.50 -2.88 -17.82
C GLU A 190 9.57 -3.15 -19.32
N GLY A 191 10.77 -3.42 -19.85
CA GLY A 191 10.97 -3.74 -21.27
C GLY A 191 10.21 -5.00 -21.70
N GLY A 192 10.24 -6.07 -20.90
CA GLY A 192 9.51 -7.29 -21.21
C GLY A 192 7.99 -7.13 -21.17
N LEU A 193 7.47 -6.38 -20.19
CA LEU A 193 6.04 -6.03 -20.18
C LEU A 193 5.67 -5.09 -21.33
N ARG A 194 6.56 -4.20 -21.77
CA ARG A 194 6.37 -3.34 -22.94
C ARG A 194 6.24 -4.16 -24.23
N VAL A 195 7.04 -5.22 -24.39
CA VAL A 195 6.90 -6.18 -25.50
C VAL A 195 5.49 -6.78 -25.52
N LEU A 196 5.01 -7.28 -24.37
CA LEU A 196 3.66 -7.84 -24.28
C LEU A 196 2.60 -6.78 -24.55
N PHE A 197 2.69 -5.63 -23.89
CA PHE A 197 1.76 -4.51 -24.01
C PHE A 197 1.56 -4.08 -25.46
N THR A 198 2.66 -3.89 -26.20
CA THR A 198 2.60 -3.45 -27.60
C THR A 198 2.01 -4.51 -28.53
N ALA A 199 2.29 -5.79 -28.25
CA ALA A 199 1.70 -6.90 -28.99
C ALA A 199 0.19 -7.01 -28.77
N VAL A 200 -0.27 -7.03 -27.51
CA VAL A 200 -1.68 -7.26 -27.16
C VAL A 200 -2.58 -6.07 -27.46
N ASN A 201 -2.05 -4.84 -27.34
CA ASN A 201 -2.76 -3.61 -27.70
C ASN A 201 -2.49 -3.16 -29.15
N LYS A 202 -1.80 -3.98 -29.97
CA LYS A 202 -1.54 -3.73 -31.40
C LYS A 202 -0.89 -2.36 -31.68
N CYS A 203 0.07 -1.95 -30.85
CA CYS A 203 0.77 -0.68 -30.97
C CYS A 203 2.31 -0.84 -31.04
N PRO A 204 2.85 -1.50 -32.09
CA PRO A 204 4.28 -1.85 -32.18
C PRO A 204 5.21 -0.63 -32.21
N SER A 205 4.75 0.52 -32.71
CA SER A 205 5.51 1.79 -32.69
C SER A 205 5.91 2.22 -31.28
N ARG A 206 5.18 1.76 -30.25
CA ARG A 206 5.40 2.16 -28.86
C ARG A 206 6.47 1.36 -28.12
N LEU A 207 7.11 0.39 -28.78
CA LEU A 207 8.10 -0.49 -28.14
C LEU A 207 9.43 0.23 -27.86
N MET A 208 9.90 1.04 -28.82
CA MET A 208 11.21 1.71 -28.77
C MET A 208 11.09 3.24 -28.79
N THR A 209 9.92 3.80 -28.45
CA THR A 209 9.71 5.25 -28.44
C THR A 209 10.37 5.87 -27.20
N ALA A 210 11.58 6.35 -27.43
CA ALA A 210 12.25 7.34 -26.59
C ALA A 210 12.43 8.65 -27.37
N GLU A 211 11.34 9.16 -27.95
CA GLU A 211 11.36 10.40 -28.73
C GLU A 211 11.29 11.62 -27.80
N SER A 212 11.99 12.71 -28.12
CA SER A 212 11.93 13.95 -27.34
C SER A 212 10.52 14.58 -27.33
N SER A 213 9.70 14.28 -28.34
CA SER A 213 8.34 14.80 -28.53
C SER A 213 7.23 13.93 -27.94
N SER A 214 7.53 12.73 -27.43
CA SER A 214 6.54 11.73 -27.02
C SER A 214 6.89 11.18 -25.63
N LEU A 215 5.89 10.96 -24.78
CA LEU A 215 6.12 10.35 -23.46
C LEU A 215 6.62 8.90 -23.62
N TYR A 216 7.56 8.51 -22.77
CA TYR A 216 8.03 7.13 -22.69
C TYR A 216 6.87 6.19 -22.32
N THR A 217 6.79 5.02 -22.97
CA THR A 217 5.88 3.96 -22.52
C THR A 217 6.51 3.25 -21.30
N THR A 218 6.18 3.74 -20.10
CA THR A 218 6.70 3.27 -18.80
C THR A 218 5.74 2.30 -18.11
N PHE A 219 6.11 1.75 -16.94
CA PHE A 219 5.19 0.98 -16.09
C PHE A 219 3.84 1.67 -15.85
N ASP A 220 3.81 3.00 -15.71
CA ASP A 220 2.58 3.75 -15.42
C ASP A 220 1.55 3.57 -16.53
N GLU A 221 2.01 3.61 -17.78
CA GLU A 221 1.15 3.44 -18.95
C GLU A 221 0.89 1.97 -19.25
N ILE A 222 1.91 1.11 -19.10
CA ILE A 222 1.83 -0.33 -19.32
C ILE A 222 0.80 -0.97 -18.39
N LEU A 223 0.76 -0.53 -17.12
CA LEU A 223 -0.10 -1.09 -16.07
C LEU A 223 -1.42 -0.34 -15.88
N ALA A 224 -1.70 0.70 -16.69
CA ALA A 224 -2.94 1.46 -16.61
C ALA A 224 -4.17 0.64 -17.06
N LYS A 225 -5.36 1.05 -16.59
CA LYS A 225 -6.64 0.42 -16.97
C LYS A 225 -6.98 0.66 -18.44
N GLN A 226 -6.75 1.88 -18.89
CA GLN A 226 -7.09 2.38 -20.22
C GLN A 226 -5.86 3.01 -20.84
N LEU A 227 -5.80 2.95 -22.17
CA LEU A 227 -4.82 3.62 -22.99
C LEU A 227 -5.19 5.12 -23.13
N ASN A 228 -4.28 5.93 -23.69
CA ASN A 228 -4.50 7.37 -23.87
C ASN A 228 -5.68 7.72 -24.78
N ASN A 229 -6.10 6.78 -25.65
CA ASN A 229 -7.29 6.88 -26.50
C ASN A 229 -8.56 6.32 -25.83
N GLU A 230 -8.54 6.13 -24.51
CA GLU A 230 -9.63 5.58 -23.67
C GLU A 230 -9.99 4.11 -23.93
N GLU A 231 -9.31 3.43 -24.87
CA GLU A 231 -9.46 2.01 -25.10
C GLU A 231 -8.98 1.20 -23.90
N MET A 232 -9.61 0.05 -23.66
CA MET A 232 -9.23 -0.84 -22.56
C MET A 232 -7.87 -1.48 -22.83
N ASN A 233 -6.95 -1.36 -21.87
CA ASN A 233 -5.67 -2.05 -21.93
C ASN A 233 -5.89 -3.57 -21.82
N GLN A 234 -5.37 -4.33 -22.78
CA GLN A 234 -5.53 -5.79 -22.83
C GLN A 234 -4.47 -6.55 -22.03
N LEU A 235 -3.38 -5.89 -21.61
CA LEU A 235 -2.30 -6.52 -20.86
C LEU A 235 -2.77 -7.17 -19.54
N PRO A 236 -3.63 -6.53 -18.71
CA PRO A 236 -4.13 -7.14 -17.47
C PRO A 236 -4.82 -8.49 -17.69
N ILE A 237 -5.51 -8.69 -18.83
CA ILE A 237 -6.16 -9.95 -19.17
C ILE A 237 -5.13 -11.05 -19.42
N VAL A 238 -4.04 -10.72 -20.12
CA VAL A 238 -2.96 -11.67 -20.45
C VAL A 238 -2.10 -12.02 -19.24
N LEU A 239 -1.86 -11.06 -18.34
CA LEU A 239 -1.10 -11.31 -17.11
C LEU A 239 -1.93 -12.01 -16.02
N GLY A 240 -3.22 -11.72 -15.96
CA GLY A 240 -4.11 -12.16 -14.88
C GLY A 240 -4.04 -11.27 -13.63
N GLU A 241 -5.10 -11.33 -12.82
CA GLU A 241 -5.30 -10.47 -11.64
C GLU A 241 -4.13 -10.58 -10.65
N SER A 242 -3.72 -11.79 -10.28
CA SER A 242 -2.66 -12.02 -9.28
C SER A 242 -1.31 -11.43 -9.68
N ALA A 243 -0.94 -11.51 -10.96
CA ALA A 243 0.31 -10.93 -11.45
C ALA A 243 0.24 -9.39 -11.50
N MET A 244 -0.93 -8.84 -11.86
CA MET A 244 -1.18 -7.40 -11.81
C MET A 244 -1.12 -6.88 -10.37
N GLU A 245 -1.75 -7.56 -9.41
CA GLU A 245 -1.70 -7.18 -8.00
C GLU A 245 -0.27 -7.20 -7.46
N PHE A 246 0.55 -8.18 -7.85
CA PHE A 246 1.97 -8.22 -7.46
C PHE A 246 2.73 -6.99 -7.95
N LEU A 247 2.57 -6.65 -9.23
CA LEU A 247 3.21 -5.48 -9.82
C LEU A 247 2.77 -4.19 -9.14
N TRP A 248 1.47 -4.04 -8.86
CA TRP A 248 0.92 -2.88 -8.17
C TRP A 248 1.43 -2.75 -6.73
N ASP A 249 1.54 -3.86 -5.99
CA ASP A 249 2.10 -3.89 -4.63
C ASP A 249 3.56 -3.42 -4.61
N PHE A 250 4.41 -3.98 -5.47
CA PHE A 250 5.84 -3.68 -5.45
C PHE A 250 6.21 -2.35 -6.10
N LEU A 251 5.40 -1.85 -7.04
CA LEU A 251 5.74 -0.67 -7.83
C LEU A 251 4.93 0.58 -7.49
N ASN A 252 3.65 0.46 -7.12
CA ASN A 252 2.74 1.62 -7.13
C ASN A 252 2.02 1.91 -5.80
N HIS A 253 1.57 0.90 -5.05
CA HIS A 253 0.80 1.14 -3.84
C HIS A 253 1.60 1.98 -2.82
N GLN A 254 0.95 3.03 -2.28
CA GLN A 254 1.60 4.00 -1.39
C GLN A 254 2.20 3.37 -0.13
N GLU A 255 1.52 2.39 0.44
CA GLU A 255 1.99 1.60 1.60
C GLU A 255 2.81 0.37 1.18
N GLY A 256 2.95 0.14 -0.14
CA GLY A 256 3.78 -0.90 -0.70
C GLY A 256 5.25 -0.51 -0.77
N PRO A 257 6.14 -1.45 -1.13
CA PRO A 257 7.57 -1.20 -1.20
C PRO A 257 7.98 -0.10 -2.18
N ARG A 258 7.22 0.17 -3.25
CA ARG A 258 7.57 1.16 -4.30
C ARG A 258 9.05 1.11 -4.69
N VAL A 259 9.52 -0.11 -4.96
CA VAL A 259 10.96 -0.46 -5.00
C VAL A 259 11.70 0.37 -6.03
N ARG A 260 11.06 0.59 -7.18
CA ARG A 260 11.61 1.37 -8.28
C ARG A 260 11.80 2.83 -7.88
N ASP A 261 10.77 3.48 -7.35
CA ASP A 261 10.81 4.90 -6.99
C ASP A 261 11.98 5.13 -6.03
N HIS A 262 11.99 4.41 -4.92
CA HIS A 262 13.01 4.57 -3.90
C HIS A 262 14.44 4.24 -4.38
N LEU A 263 14.64 3.24 -5.25
CA LEU A 263 15.96 2.95 -5.83
C LEU A 263 16.40 4.02 -6.85
N SER A 264 15.47 4.46 -7.70
CA SER A 264 15.76 5.43 -8.77
C SER A 264 16.02 6.84 -8.27
N HIS A 265 15.54 7.18 -7.07
CA HIS A 265 15.82 8.43 -6.36
C HIS A 265 16.94 8.31 -5.30
N GLY A 266 17.59 7.15 -5.21
CA GLY A 266 18.69 6.91 -4.27
C GLY A 266 18.28 6.88 -2.80
N GLU A 267 16.99 6.72 -2.50
CA GLU A 267 16.43 6.82 -1.15
C GLU A 267 16.73 5.62 -0.25
N ILE A 268 17.33 4.56 -0.80
CA ILE A 268 17.66 3.34 -0.08
C ILE A 268 19.17 3.18 0.03
N ASN A 269 19.62 2.70 1.19
CA ASN A 269 20.99 2.24 1.35
C ASN A 269 21.19 0.91 0.59
N LEU A 270 21.95 0.96 -0.51
CA LEU A 270 22.21 -0.19 -1.38
C LEU A 270 22.96 -1.34 -0.70
N TYR A 271 23.73 -1.06 0.37
CA TYR A 271 24.47 -2.08 1.13
C TYR A 271 23.58 -2.89 2.06
N CYS A 272 22.44 -2.34 2.46
CA CYS A 272 21.49 -2.96 3.39
C CYS A 272 20.16 -3.31 2.69
N PHE A 273 20.20 -3.55 1.39
CA PHE A 273 18.99 -3.84 0.62
C PHE A 273 18.44 -5.23 0.98
N PRO A 274 17.13 -5.36 1.30
CA PRO A 274 16.56 -6.63 1.77
C PRO A 274 16.62 -7.74 0.73
N ARG A 275 17.05 -8.93 1.16
CA ARG A 275 17.05 -10.14 0.32
C ARG A 275 15.63 -10.51 -0.12
N GLU A 276 14.64 -10.32 0.74
CA GLU A 276 13.24 -10.68 0.54
C GLU A 276 12.64 -9.98 -0.69
N ILE A 277 12.99 -8.71 -0.89
CA ILE A 277 12.52 -7.92 -2.05
C ILE A 277 13.18 -8.43 -3.32
N ALA A 278 14.50 -8.63 -3.30
CA ALA A 278 15.21 -9.16 -4.47
C ALA A 278 14.74 -10.58 -4.83
N ASN A 279 14.52 -11.44 -3.83
CA ASN A 279 14.01 -12.79 -4.01
C ASN A 279 12.62 -12.78 -4.66
N SER A 280 11.71 -11.93 -4.16
CA SER A 280 10.36 -11.83 -4.71
C SER A 280 10.33 -11.25 -6.12
N MET A 281 11.08 -10.17 -6.38
CA MET A 281 11.16 -9.57 -7.72
C MET A 281 11.77 -10.53 -8.76
N LEU A 282 12.85 -11.22 -8.39
CA LEU A 282 13.50 -12.19 -9.27
C LEU A 282 12.62 -13.42 -9.49
N SER A 283 11.99 -13.96 -8.44
CA SER A 283 11.05 -15.09 -8.54
C SER A 283 9.86 -14.77 -9.44
N PHE A 284 9.28 -13.58 -9.30
CA PHE A 284 8.19 -13.12 -10.16
C PHE A 284 8.66 -12.97 -11.61
N SER A 285 9.86 -12.42 -11.83
CA SER A 285 10.42 -12.28 -13.17
C SER A 285 10.69 -13.64 -13.83
N ILE A 286 11.25 -14.61 -13.10
CA ILE A 286 11.42 -16.00 -13.57
C ILE A 286 10.08 -16.62 -13.96
N THR A 287 9.04 -16.37 -13.17
CA THR A 287 7.67 -16.83 -13.46
C THR A 287 7.16 -16.27 -14.79
N LEU A 288 7.35 -14.97 -15.04
CA LEU A 288 6.98 -14.35 -16.31
C LEU A 288 7.80 -14.89 -17.48
N LEU A 289 9.12 -15.03 -17.30
CA LEU A 289 9.99 -15.63 -18.32
C LEU A 289 9.50 -17.01 -18.73
N CYS A 290 9.22 -17.87 -17.75
CA CYS A 290 8.68 -19.21 -17.94
C CYS A 290 7.32 -19.21 -18.64
N ARG A 291 6.39 -18.35 -18.19
CA ARG A 291 5.04 -18.24 -18.76
C ARG A 291 5.07 -17.84 -20.24
N PHE A 292 5.97 -16.94 -20.62
CA PHE A 292 6.08 -16.44 -21.99
C PHE A 292 7.25 -17.04 -22.77
N SER A 293 7.72 -18.23 -22.37
CA SER A 293 8.71 -19.01 -23.13
C SER A 293 8.07 -19.92 -24.16
N GLN A 294 8.83 -20.26 -25.20
CA GLN A 294 8.44 -21.16 -26.28
C GLN A 294 7.94 -22.54 -25.77
N ASP A 295 7.09 -23.19 -26.56
CA ASP A 295 6.39 -24.42 -26.16
C ASP A 295 7.26 -25.68 -26.15
N ASP A 296 8.45 -25.61 -26.76
CA ASP A 296 9.47 -26.68 -26.77
C ASP A 296 10.16 -26.90 -25.41
N LEU A 297 9.83 -26.10 -24.39
CA LEU A 297 10.44 -26.12 -23.04
C LEU A 297 9.55 -26.82 -22.00
N THR A 298 8.77 -27.82 -22.41
CA THR A 298 7.88 -28.57 -21.50
C THR A 298 8.62 -29.17 -20.31
N SER A 299 9.82 -29.74 -20.54
CA SER A 299 10.67 -30.32 -19.48
C SER A 299 11.09 -29.29 -18.42
N ILE A 300 11.42 -28.07 -18.84
CA ILE A 300 11.75 -26.95 -17.94
C ILE A 300 10.51 -26.50 -17.18
N LYS A 301 9.40 -26.26 -17.88
CA LYS A 301 8.12 -25.84 -17.28
C LYS A 301 7.62 -26.85 -16.24
N GLU A 302 7.97 -28.13 -16.38
CA GLU A 302 7.59 -29.18 -15.45
C GLU A 302 8.40 -29.24 -14.15
N HIS A 303 9.52 -28.51 -14.07
CA HIS A 303 10.41 -28.49 -12.91
C HIS A 303 9.66 -28.09 -11.63
N LYS A 304 9.84 -28.86 -10.55
CA LYS A 304 9.09 -28.73 -9.30
C LYS A 304 9.19 -27.32 -8.70
N SER A 305 10.39 -26.74 -8.69
CA SER A 305 10.63 -25.40 -8.15
C SER A 305 9.96 -24.30 -8.97
N LEU A 306 9.91 -24.44 -10.31
CA LEU A 306 9.19 -23.49 -11.17
C LEU A 306 7.67 -23.60 -10.98
N LYS A 307 7.12 -24.81 -10.88
CA LYS A 307 5.71 -25.01 -10.55
C LYS A 307 5.32 -24.35 -9.22
N LEU A 308 6.21 -24.39 -8.24
CA LEU A 308 6.00 -23.68 -6.97
C LEU A 308 5.97 -22.16 -7.17
N LEU A 309 6.91 -21.58 -7.93
CA LEU A 309 6.88 -20.14 -8.26
C LEU A 309 5.60 -19.73 -9.01
N MET A 310 5.19 -20.53 -9.99
CA MET A 310 3.95 -20.32 -10.74
C MET A 310 2.71 -20.38 -9.83
N THR A 311 2.67 -21.33 -8.90
CA THR A 311 1.58 -21.46 -7.92
C THR A 311 1.53 -20.25 -6.99
N CYS A 312 2.68 -19.81 -6.46
CA CYS A 312 2.77 -18.60 -5.64
C CYS A 312 2.27 -17.36 -6.40
N THR A 313 2.67 -17.19 -7.66
CA THR A 313 2.23 -16.05 -8.48
C THR A 313 0.75 -16.10 -8.81
N ASN A 314 0.22 -17.28 -9.16
CA ASN A 314 -1.19 -17.44 -9.50
C ASN A 314 -2.11 -17.23 -8.28
N ASN A 315 -1.64 -17.56 -7.08
CA ASN A 315 -2.39 -17.41 -5.83
C ASN A 315 -2.04 -16.10 -5.08
N TYR A 316 -1.29 -15.21 -5.71
CA TYR A 316 -0.94 -13.94 -5.10
C TYR A 316 -2.18 -13.08 -4.92
N CYS A 317 -2.36 -12.52 -3.72
CA CYS A 317 -3.31 -11.46 -3.45
C CYS A 317 -2.57 -10.26 -2.86
N THR A 318 -2.96 -9.05 -3.25
CA THR A 318 -2.40 -7.80 -2.73
C THR A 318 -2.35 -7.77 -1.21
N LYS A 319 -1.18 -7.37 -0.69
CA LYS A 319 -0.88 -7.15 0.72
C LYS A 319 -0.91 -5.68 1.09
N PHE A 320 -0.66 -4.78 0.15
CA PHE A 320 -0.50 -3.34 0.39
C PHE A 320 -1.64 -2.47 -0.10
N HIS A 321 -2.64 -3.03 -0.79
CA HIS A 321 -3.85 -2.30 -1.14
C HIS A 321 -4.60 -1.79 0.11
N PRO A 322 -5.18 -0.57 0.11
CA PRO A 322 -5.92 -0.01 1.24
C PRO A 322 -7.03 -0.91 1.81
N ILE A 323 -7.71 -1.69 0.95
CA ILE A 323 -8.73 -2.68 1.38
C ILE A 323 -8.08 -3.79 2.23
N THR A 324 -6.95 -4.35 1.78
CA THR A 324 -6.24 -5.38 2.55
C THR A 324 -5.72 -4.83 3.87
N GLN A 325 -5.22 -3.60 3.86
CA GLN A 325 -4.76 -2.92 5.08
C GLN A 325 -5.91 -2.68 6.06
N LEU A 326 -7.08 -2.28 5.57
CA LEU A 326 -8.28 -2.17 6.40
C LEU A 326 -8.68 -3.52 7.02
N LYS A 327 -8.68 -4.62 6.25
CA LYS A 327 -8.94 -5.97 6.79
C LYS A 327 -7.98 -6.31 7.94
N LYS A 328 -6.68 -6.06 7.77
CA LYS A 328 -5.68 -6.27 8.84
C LYS A 328 -5.95 -5.38 10.06
N GLN A 329 -6.28 -4.11 9.85
CA GLN A 329 -6.60 -3.17 10.94
C GLN A 329 -7.82 -3.64 11.75
N ILE A 330 -8.88 -4.09 11.08
CA ILE A 330 -10.09 -4.65 11.72
C ILE A 330 -9.73 -5.87 12.57
N LEU A 331 -9.00 -6.84 12.00
CA LEU A 331 -8.63 -8.07 12.69
C LEU A 331 -7.69 -7.83 13.90
N ASN A 332 -6.78 -6.86 13.80
CA ASN A 332 -5.94 -6.47 14.93
C ASN A 332 -6.74 -5.69 16.00
N CYS A 333 -7.70 -4.88 15.58
CA CYS A 333 -8.56 -4.12 16.48
C CYS A 333 -9.48 -5.04 17.29
N ILE A 334 -10.14 -6.01 16.65
CA ILE A 334 -11.02 -6.95 17.37
C ILE A 334 -10.24 -7.75 18.42
N LYS A 335 -9.07 -8.30 18.09
CA LYS A 335 -8.21 -9.01 19.04
C LYS A 335 -7.84 -8.17 20.27
N SER A 336 -7.70 -6.86 20.08
CA SER A 336 -7.42 -5.92 21.16
C SER A 336 -8.65 -5.59 22.00
N ILE A 337 -9.84 -5.58 21.42
CA ILE A 337 -11.10 -5.31 22.13
C ILE A 337 -11.58 -6.55 22.89
N THR A 338 -11.38 -7.74 22.33
CA THR A 338 -11.81 -9.01 22.93
C THR A 338 -11.06 -9.36 24.22
N SER A 339 -9.89 -8.76 24.47
CA SER A 339 -9.13 -8.91 25.72
C SER A 339 -9.62 -8.03 26.87
N TRP A 340 -10.54 -7.08 26.64
CA TRP A 340 -11.01 -6.18 27.70
C TRP A 340 -11.75 -6.87 28.86
N PRO A 341 -12.57 -7.92 28.63
CA PRO A 341 -13.27 -8.59 29.74
C PRO A 341 -12.35 -9.37 30.68
N ASP A 342 -11.14 -9.73 30.24
CA ASP A 342 -10.18 -10.53 31.00
C ASP A 342 -9.41 -9.72 32.05
N PHE A 343 -9.69 -8.42 32.19
CA PHE A 343 -9.04 -7.59 33.20
C PHE A 343 -9.40 -8.04 34.63
N PRO A 344 -8.40 -8.28 35.50
CA PRO A 344 -8.58 -8.99 36.77
C PRO A 344 -9.64 -8.39 37.71
N MET A 345 -10.44 -9.29 38.30
CA MET A 345 -11.56 -9.01 39.19
C MET A 345 -11.11 -9.12 40.66
N GLY A 346 -11.10 -8.01 41.39
CA GLY A 346 -10.75 -7.97 42.82
C GLY A 346 -11.70 -7.13 43.68
N LEU A 347 -12.91 -6.85 43.20
CA LEU A 347 -13.88 -6.02 43.92
C LEU A 347 -14.93 -6.93 44.54
N LYS A 348 -15.10 -6.86 45.87
CA LYS A 348 -16.35 -7.30 46.50
C LYS A 348 -17.44 -6.34 46.03
N GLU A 349 -18.47 -6.87 45.40
CA GLU A 349 -19.59 -6.14 44.77
C GLU A 349 -20.46 -5.31 45.74
N GLN A 350 -20.06 -5.17 47.01
CA GLN A 350 -20.85 -4.54 48.07
C GLN A 350 -20.63 -3.02 48.23
N GLU A 351 -19.76 -2.39 47.43
CA GLU A 351 -19.65 -0.91 47.35
C GLU A 351 -20.33 -0.31 46.08
N ILE A 352 -21.26 -1.05 45.45
CA ILE A 352 -21.85 -0.73 44.13
C ILE A 352 -22.99 0.31 44.16
N SER A 353 -23.32 0.94 45.29
CA SER A 353 -24.38 1.97 45.35
C SER A 353 -23.93 3.37 44.86
N GLY A 354 -23.25 3.42 43.71
CA GLY A 354 -22.96 4.66 42.99
C GLY A 354 -24.01 4.92 41.90
N SER A 355 -24.71 6.05 41.99
CA SER A 355 -25.58 6.62 40.94
C SER A 355 -24.80 6.78 39.62
N GLY A 356 -24.86 5.76 38.77
CA GLY A 356 -24.34 5.78 37.40
C GLY A 356 -25.47 5.48 36.43
N LYS A 357 -25.46 6.15 35.28
CA LYS A 357 -26.51 6.05 34.25
C LYS A 357 -26.68 4.62 33.76
N ASP A 358 -27.93 4.16 33.69
CA ASP A 358 -28.27 2.81 33.23
C ASP A 358 -27.74 2.55 31.82
N THR A 359 -27.03 1.43 31.66
CA THR A 359 -26.44 0.98 30.38
C THR A 359 -27.39 0.07 29.60
N ALA A 360 -28.46 -0.44 30.23
CA ALA A 360 -29.45 -1.32 29.62
C ALA A 360 -30.08 -0.75 28.33
N PRO A 361 -30.44 0.56 28.23
CA PRO A 361 -30.99 1.12 26.99
C PRO A 361 -30.05 1.02 25.80
N CYS A 362 -28.74 1.18 26.03
CA CYS A 362 -27.74 1.08 24.97
C CYS A 362 -27.58 -0.38 24.51
N ILE A 363 -27.62 -1.33 25.43
CA ILE A 363 -27.52 -2.77 25.11
C ILE A 363 -28.71 -3.21 24.25
N LEU A 364 -29.93 -2.78 24.59
CA LEU A 364 -31.12 -3.04 23.77
C LEU A 364 -30.99 -2.41 22.37
N MET A 365 -30.43 -1.20 22.25
CA MET A 365 -30.18 -0.59 20.94
C MET A 365 -29.15 -1.35 20.11
N ILE A 366 -28.10 -1.90 20.73
CA ILE A 366 -27.11 -2.73 20.02
C ILE A 366 -27.81 -3.96 19.43
N ASN A 367 -28.65 -4.63 20.21
CA ASN A 367 -29.39 -5.80 19.76
C ASN A 367 -30.37 -5.47 18.61
N ASP A 368 -31.05 -4.32 18.67
CA ASP A 368 -31.92 -3.85 17.59
C ASP A 368 -31.14 -3.50 16.30
N ILE A 369 -29.94 -2.92 16.44
CA ILE A 369 -29.09 -2.68 15.26
C ILE A 369 -28.60 -4.00 14.68
N LEU A 370 -28.18 -4.95 15.52
CA LEU A 370 -27.74 -6.27 15.05
C LEU A 370 -28.86 -7.04 14.34
N SER A 371 -30.11 -6.94 14.81
CA SER A 371 -31.25 -7.55 14.11
C SER A 371 -31.52 -6.91 12.75
N GLN A 372 -31.33 -5.60 12.61
CA GLN A 372 -31.38 -4.90 11.33
C GLN A 372 -30.27 -5.33 10.36
N LEU A 373 -29.10 -5.71 10.87
CA LEU A 373 -27.97 -6.18 10.06
C LEU A 373 -28.06 -7.67 9.69
N GLN A 374 -28.92 -8.45 10.37
CA GLN A 374 -29.07 -9.89 10.18
C GLN A 374 -29.23 -10.32 8.70
N PRO A 375 -30.01 -9.62 7.84
CA PRO A 375 -30.18 -10.02 6.44
C PRO A 375 -28.89 -9.98 5.62
N TYR A 376 -27.90 -9.20 6.06
CA TYR A 376 -26.61 -9.01 5.36
C TYR A 376 -25.50 -9.94 5.86
N LEU A 377 -25.78 -10.78 6.86
CA LEU A 377 -24.80 -11.63 7.53
C LEU A 377 -24.96 -13.10 7.13
N THR A 378 -23.84 -13.79 6.91
CA THR A 378 -23.81 -15.22 6.53
C THR A 378 -24.10 -16.17 7.70
N MET A 379 -23.95 -15.70 8.94
CA MET A 379 -24.32 -16.46 10.14
C MET A 379 -25.58 -15.88 10.80
N ASN A 380 -26.44 -16.76 11.29
CA ASN A 380 -27.58 -16.38 12.15
C ASN A 380 -27.06 -15.78 13.47
N VAL A 381 -27.17 -14.46 13.61
CA VAL A 381 -26.84 -13.65 14.80
C VAL A 381 -27.89 -13.85 15.90
N THR A 382 -28.94 -14.63 15.67
CA THR A 382 -29.92 -15.02 16.71
C THR A 382 -29.29 -15.77 17.90
N LEU A 383 -28.05 -16.25 17.78
CA LEU A 383 -27.24 -16.79 18.89
C LEU A 383 -26.44 -15.73 19.69
N LEU A 384 -26.49 -14.45 19.32
CA LEU A 384 -25.83 -13.33 20.01
C LEU A 384 -26.68 -12.75 21.18
N GLY A 385 -27.64 -13.53 21.69
CA GLY A 385 -28.58 -13.11 22.74
C GLY A 385 -27.97 -12.92 24.13
N ASP A 386 -26.69 -13.28 24.32
CA ASP A 386 -25.89 -12.93 25.49
C ASP A 386 -24.91 -11.83 25.05
N PRO A 387 -24.67 -10.76 25.85
CA PRO A 387 -24.01 -9.54 25.39
C PRO A 387 -22.63 -9.86 24.81
N VAL A 388 -22.63 -9.98 23.48
CA VAL A 388 -21.50 -10.14 22.57
C VAL A 388 -20.48 -11.17 23.03
N ASN A 389 -20.71 -12.44 22.68
CA ASN A 389 -19.68 -13.47 22.76
C ASN A 389 -18.51 -13.08 21.84
N ASN A 390 -17.47 -12.50 22.43
CA ASN A 390 -16.25 -12.01 21.78
C ASN A 390 -15.69 -12.98 20.72
N LEU A 391 -15.76 -14.29 21.02
CA LEU A 391 -15.25 -15.34 20.14
C LEU A 391 -16.09 -15.50 18.86
N LEU A 392 -17.41 -15.33 18.94
CA LEU A 392 -18.29 -15.41 17.78
C LEU A 392 -18.12 -14.18 16.87
N THR A 393 -17.98 -12.99 17.46
CA THR A 393 -17.71 -11.77 16.69
C THR A 393 -16.38 -11.84 15.94
N GLU A 394 -15.32 -12.32 16.61
CA GLU A 394 -14.01 -12.48 15.96
C GLU A 394 -14.10 -13.46 14.78
N LYS A 395 -14.76 -14.60 14.95
CA LYS A 395 -14.98 -15.57 13.86
C LYS A 395 -15.76 -14.96 12.68
N LEU A 396 -16.83 -14.23 12.97
CA LEU A 396 -17.61 -13.55 11.94
C LEU A 396 -16.76 -12.54 11.15
N LEU A 397 -15.97 -11.71 11.84
CA LEU A 397 -15.11 -10.73 11.18
C LEU A 397 -14.02 -11.40 10.33
N ILE A 398 -13.46 -12.52 10.79
CA ILE A 398 -12.52 -13.34 10.01
C ILE A 398 -13.17 -13.86 8.73
N GLU A 399 -14.38 -14.40 8.82
CA GLU A 399 -15.13 -14.92 7.67
C GLU A 399 -15.47 -13.80 6.67
N LEU A 400 -15.97 -12.65 7.15
CA LEU A 400 -16.30 -11.54 6.26
C LEU A 400 -15.04 -10.94 5.62
N CYS A 401 -13.92 -10.86 6.35
CA CYS A 401 -12.64 -10.39 5.81
C CYS A 401 -12.00 -11.38 4.83
N SER A 402 -12.32 -12.68 4.89
CA SER A 402 -11.75 -13.68 3.97
C SER A 402 -12.34 -13.61 2.56
N LYS A 403 -13.52 -12.99 2.39
CA LYS A 403 -14.14 -12.80 1.08
C LYS A 403 -13.22 -12.01 0.13
N HIS A 404 -13.08 -12.50 -1.09
CA HIS A 404 -12.33 -11.83 -2.14
C HIS A 404 -13.02 -10.52 -2.54
N ILE A 405 -12.25 -9.44 -2.67
CA ILE A 405 -12.73 -8.13 -3.13
C ILE A 405 -11.78 -7.69 -4.22
N HIS A 406 -12.31 -7.38 -5.40
CA HIS A 406 -11.49 -6.93 -6.54
C HIS A 406 -10.85 -5.59 -6.22
N THR A 407 -9.52 -5.55 -6.26
CA THR A 407 -8.75 -4.36 -5.88
C THR A 407 -8.21 -3.58 -7.07
N LEU A 408 -7.97 -4.27 -8.20
CA LEU A 408 -7.40 -3.68 -9.39
C LEU A 408 -8.28 -2.55 -9.95
N PHE A 409 -7.64 -1.42 -10.23
CA PHE A 409 -8.28 -0.23 -10.80
C PHE A 409 -9.48 0.27 -9.99
N SER A 410 -9.40 0.17 -8.66
CA SER A 410 -10.43 0.65 -7.72
C SER A 410 -10.78 2.13 -8.00
N PRO A 411 -12.06 2.46 -8.26
CA PRO A 411 -12.51 3.83 -8.46
C PRO A 411 -12.18 4.76 -7.28
N ARG A 412 -12.01 6.04 -7.58
CA ARG A 412 -11.71 7.06 -6.56
C ARG A 412 -12.77 7.12 -5.44
N THR A 413 -14.04 6.95 -5.76
CA THR A 413 -15.14 6.92 -4.78
C THR A 413 -15.00 5.78 -3.77
N ILE A 414 -14.51 4.62 -4.20
CA ILE A 414 -14.18 3.49 -3.33
C ILE A 414 -13.01 3.87 -2.43
N LEU A 415 -11.90 4.37 -3.00
CA LEU A 415 -10.71 4.75 -2.24
C LEU A 415 -11.02 5.82 -1.18
N GLU A 416 -11.80 6.84 -1.52
CA GLU A 416 -12.25 7.88 -0.59
C GLU A 416 -13.06 7.30 0.59
N THR A 417 -13.92 6.32 0.31
CA THR A 417 -14.68 5.62 1.37
C THR A 417 -13.76 4.79 2.26
N ILE A 418 -12.84 4.04 1.66
CA ILE A 418 -11.86 3.22 2.39
C ILE A 418 -11.00 4.08 3.31
N VAL A 419 -10.61 5.29 2.90
CA VAL A 419 -9.88 6.23 3.77
C VAL A 419 -10.66 6.52 5.06
N VAL A 420 -11.97 6.83 4.95
CA VAL A 420 -12.81 7.08 6.13
C VAL A 420 -12.94 5.81 6.99
N LEU A 421 -13.18 4.65 6.39
CA LEU A 421 -13.30 3.38 7.13
C LEU A 421 -11.99 3.02 7.88
N ARG A 422 -10.83 3.25 7.25
CA ARG A 422 -9.51 3.07 7.89
C ARG A 422 -9.29 4.04 9.04
N GLN A 423 -9.72 5.30 8.89
CA GLN A 423 -9.67 6.26 10.00
C GLN A 423 -10.53 5.80 11.17
N ILE A 424 -11.75 5.30 10.93
CA ILE A 424 -12.60 4.76 12.01
C ILE A 424 -11.89 3.60 12.70
N SER A 425 -11.40 2.60 11.95
CA SER A 425 -10.70 1.44 12.51
C SER A 425 -9.44 1.83 13.31
N THR A 426 -8.66 2.79 12.80
CA THR A 426 -7.45 3.30 13.47
C THR A 426 -7.79 3.97 14.80
N HIS A 427 -8.80 4.85 14.83
CA HIS A 427 -9.21 5.49 16.08
C HIS A 427 -9.85 4.47 17.04
N CYS A 428 -10.57 3.46 16.55
CA CYS A 428 -11.07 2.37 17.38
C CYS A 428 -9.92 1.64 18.11
N HIS A 429 -8.87 1.28 17.36
CA HIS A 429 -7.69 0.66 17.93
C HIS A 429 -6.96 1.58 18.92
N HIS A 430 -6.91 2.89 18.64
CA HIS A 430 -6.33 3.86 19.56
C HIS A 430 -7.08 3.95 20.90
N VAL A 431 -8.41 4.01 20.89
CA VAL A 431 -9.22 3.93 22.12
C VAL A 431 -8.93 2.63 22.86
N SER A 432 -8.82 1.50 22.15
CA SER A 432 -8.48 0.21 22.75
C SER A 432 -7.14 0.24 23.49
N ARG A 433 -6.10 0.80 22.87
CA ARG A 433 -4.80 0.97 23.51
C ARG A 433 -4.87 1.86 24.75
N GLN A 434 -5.62 2.95 24.70
CA GLN A 434 -5.84 3.82 25.87
C GLN A 434 -6.56 3.07 26.99
N VAL A 435 -7.62 2.33 26.68
CA VAL A 435 -8.38 1.52 27.64
C VAL A 435 -7.47 0.50 28.32
N ILE A 436 -6.69 -0.26 27.54
CA ILE A 436 -5.74 -1.26 28.07
C ILE A 436 -4.72 -0.59 28.98
N SER A 437 -4.02 0.45 28.50
CA SER A 437 -2.97 1.13 29.27
C SER A 437 -3.48 1.75 30.57
N VAL A 438 -4.66 2.40 30.53
CA VAL A 438 -5.26 2.98 31.74
C VAL A 438 -5.75 1.88 32.68
N CYS A 439 -6.33 0.79 32.18
CA CYS A 439 -6.72 -0.36 32.99
C CYS A 439 -5.53 -0.94 33.75
N GLU A 440 -4.45 -1.28 33.05
CA GLU A 440 -3.22 -1.87 33.62
C GLU A 440 -2.62 -0.95 34.68
N THR A 441 -2.38 0.31 34.33
CA THR A 441 -1.77 1.29 35.25
C THR A 441 -2.62 1.53 36.50
N ARG A 442 -3.96 1.58 36.35
CA ARG A 442 -4.87 1.79 37.49
C ARG A 442 -5.00 0.55 38.34
N TYR A 443 -5.00 -0.65 37.73
CA TYR A 443 -5.06 -1.91 38.44
C TYR A 443 -3.80 -2.13 39.31
N GLU A 444 -2.61 -1.87 38.77
CA GLU A 444 -1.36 -1.95 39.55
C GLU A 444 -1.37 -1.00 40.75
N ARG A 445 -1.80 0.26 40.55
CA ARG A 445 -1.92 1.24 41.64
C ARG A 445 -3.00 0.85 42.66
N TRP A 446 -4.04 0.13 42.23
CA TRP A 446 -5.06 -0.40 43.13
C TRP A 446 -4.48 -1.48 44.04
N ILE A 447 -3.78 -2.47 43.46
CA ILE A 447 -3.10 -3.55 44.22
C ILE A 447 -2.12 -2.95 45.23
N ASN A 448 -1.32 -1.97 44.78
CA ASN A 448 -0.34 -1.28 45.61
C ASN A 448 -0.97 -0.30 46.62
N LYS A 449 -2.31 -0.28 46.76
CA LYS A 449 -3.11 0.58 47.65
C LYS A 449 -2.80 2.08 47.51
N SER A 450 -2.22 2.51 46.40
CA SER A 450 -1.76 3.89 46.16
C SER A 450 -2.81 4.79 45.50
N LEU A 451 -3.97 4.24 45.12
CA LEU A 451 -5.10 5.02 44.60
C LEU A 451 -5.86 5.77 45.69
N ARG A 452 -5.97 7.09 45.51
CA ARG A 452 -6.84 7.97 46.32
C ARG A 452 -8.33 7.69 46.05
N SER A 453 -9.21 7.97 47.01
CA SER A 453 -10.67 7.70 46.93
C SER A 453 -11.32 8.19 45.62
N ARG A 454 -11.06 9.44 45.19
CA ARG A 454 -11.57 9.97 43.90
C ARG A 454 -11.09 9.17 42.68
N GLN A 455 -9.86 8.68 42.71
CA GLN A 455 -9.28 7.88 41.63
C GLN A 455 -9.86 6.47 41.59
N ARG A 456 -10.22 5.91 42.75
CA ARG A 456 -10.95 4.63 42.87
C ARG A 456 -12.34 4.73 42.24
N LEU A 457 -13.08 5.78 42.57
CA LEU A 457 -14.40 6.04 42.00
C LEU A 457 -14.35 6.20 40.47
N ASN A 458 -13.36 6.93 39.95
CA ASN A 458 -13.15 7.08 38.52
C ASN A 458 -12.83 5.75 37.82
N PHE A 459 -12.05 4.88 38.46
CA PHE A 459 -11.74 3.55 37.94
C PHE A 459 -13.00 2.67 37.86
N LEU A 460 -13.91 2.75 38.84
CA LEU A 460 -15.20 2.06 38.78
C LEU A 460 -16.08 2.54 37.62
N ARG A 461 -16.16 3.87 37.41
CA ARG A 461 -16.90 4.47 36.28
C ARG A 461 -16.35 4.04 34.93
N MET A 462 -15.02 4.00 34.80
CA MET A 462 -14.33 3.48 33.63
C MET A 462 -14.71 2.02 33.36
N ARG A 463 -14.65 1.14 34.36
CA ARG A 463 -15.01 -0.28 34.20
C ARG A 463 -16.45 -0.47 33.72
N ARG A 464 -17.40 0.31 34.26
CA ARG A 464 -18.79 0.29 33.79
C ARG A 464 -18.89 0.72 32.33
N SER A 465 -18.17 1.75 31.94
CA SER A 465 -18.14 2.26 30.57
C SER A 465 -17.52 1.26 29.60
N ILE A 466 -16.45 0.57 29.99
CA ILE A 466 -15.78 -0.47 29.19
C ILE A 466 -16.73 -1.63 28.86
N LYS A 467 -17.54 -2.08 29.84
CA LYS A 467 -18.57 -3.12 29.62
C LYS A 467 -19.56 -2.74 28.52
N LEU A 468 -19.87 -1.44 28.37
CA LEU A 468 -20.70 -0.94 27.29
C LEU A 468 -19.92 -0.69 25.99
N LEU A 469 -18.71 -0.13 26.08
CA LEU A 469 -17.94 0.26 24.90
C LEU A 469 -17.44 -0.97 24.11
N SER A 470 -17.08 -2.07 24.77
CA SER A 470 -16.66 -3.29 24.06
C SER A 470 -17.68 -3.77 23.02
N PRO A 471 -18.95 -4.06 23.38
CA PRO A 471 -19.95 -4.50 22.40
C PRO A 471 -20.27 -3.43 21.35
N VAL A 472 -20.17 -2.14 21.68
CA VAL A 472 -20.35 -1.05 20.69
C VAL A 472 -19.24 -1.02 19.66
N PHE A 473 -17.98 -1.20 20.08
CA PHE A 473 -16.85 -1.22 19.16
C PHE A 473 -16.89 -2.45 18.28
N GLN A 474 -17.31 -3.59 18.82
CA GLN A 474 -17.57 -4.80 18.06
C GLN A 474 -18.66 -4.57 17.00
N LEU A 475 -19.77 -3.92 17.35
CA LEU A 475 -20.79 -3.51 16.38
C LEU A 475 -20.21 -2.58 15.29
N VAL A 476 -19.41 -1.58 15.66
CA VAL A 476 -18.76 -0.68 14.69
C VAL A 476 -17.83 -1.45 13.75
N LEU A 477 -17.06 -2.43 14.25
CA LEU A 477 -16.20 -3.27 13.40
C LEU A 477 -17.02 -4.17 12.46
N ILE A 478 -18.15 -4.72 12.92
CA ILE A 478 -19.08 -5.48 12.07
C ILE A 478 -19.61 -4.57 10.95
N LEU A 479 -20.06 -3.36 11.29
CA LEU A 479 -20.53 -2.38 10.33
C LEU A 479 -19.45 -2.07 9.27
N ILE A 480 -18.24 -1.72 9.69
CA ILE A 480 -17.13 -1.43 8.76
C ILE A 480 -16.86 -2.63 7.83
N THR A 481 -16.90 -3.85 8.37
CA THR A 481 -16.61 -5.06 7.57
C THR A 481 -17.73 -5.37 6.58
N LEU A 482 -18.99 -5.13 6.96
CA LEU A 482 -20.13 -5.25 6.06
C LEU A 482 -20.08 -4.20 4.94
N GLU A 483 -19.75 -2.96 5.26
CA GLU A 483 -19.55 -1.90 4.27
C GLU A 483 -18.40 -2.26 3.32
N LEU A 484 -17.32 -2.84 3.85
CA LEU A 484 -16.19 -3.31 3.05
C LEU A 484 -16.57 -4.46 2.12
N ALA A 485 -17.33 -5.45 2.60
CA ALA A 485 -17.79 -6.58 1.80
C ALA A 485 -18.69 -6.15 0.63
N ASN A 486 -19.39 -5.02 0.78
CA ASN A 486 -20.31 -4.47 -0.22
C ASN A 486 -19.76 -3.21 -0.90
N ILE A 487 -18.45 -2.94 -0.82
CA ILE A 487 -17.85 -1.66 -1.21
C ILE A 487 -18.13 -1.26 -2.67
N HIS A 488 -18.25 -2.23 -3.57
CA HIS A 488 -18.54 -1.96 -4.99
C HIS A 488 -19.98 -1.48 -5.24
N MET A 489 -20.90 -1.67 -4.30
CA MET A 489 -22.27 -1.13 -4.40
C MET A 489 -22.28 0.40 -4.38
N ILE A 490 -21.25 1.04 -3.82
CA ILE A 490 -21.09 2.50 -3.82
C ILE A 490 -21.07 3.06 -5.24
N CYS A 491 -20.50 2.33 -6.20
CA CYS A 491 -20.45 2.76 -7.59
C CYS A 491 -21.84 2.85 -8.25
N ARG A 492 -22.88 2.26 -7.65
CA ARG A 492 -24.27 2.34 -8.14
C ARG A 492 -25.04 3.52 -7.54
N LYS A 493 -24.54 4.13 -6.46
CA LYS A 493 -25.21 5.25 -5.80
C LYS A 493 -25.06 6.52 -6.64
N ASN A 494 -26.12 7.33 -6.70
CA ASN A 494 -26.02 8.66 -7.31
C ASN A 494 -25.21 9.61 -6.39
N THR A 495 -24.83 10.79 -6.91
CA THR A 495 -24.00 11.75 -6.18
C THR A 495 -24.59 12.15 -4.83
N PHE A 496 -25.92 12.31 -4.75
CA PHE A 496 -26.60 12.71 -3.53
C PHE A 496 -26.58 11.59 -2.48
N GLU A 497 -26.92 10.37 -2.87
CA GLU A 497 -26.86 9.17 -2.02
C GLU A 497 -25.44 8.93 -1.50
N TYR A 498 -24.43 9.06 -2.38
CA TYR A 498 -23.04 8.92 -2.00
C TYR A 498 -22.62 9.96 -0.95
N GLN A 499 -23.02 11.23 -1.11
CA GLN A 499 -22.74 12.27 -0.14
C GLN A 499 -23.45 12.03 1.21
N GLN A 500 -24.69 11.54 1.21
CA GLN A 500 -25.38 11.18 2.44
C GLN A 500 -24.70 10.02 3.16
N TYR A 501 -24.27 9.00 2.41
CA TYR A 501 -23.53 7.87 2.92
C TYR A 501 -22.17 8.28 3.51
N LEU A 502 -21.39 9.12 2.82
CA LEU A 502 -20.14 9.65 3.37
C LEU A 502 -20.37 10.50 4.64
N LYS A 503 -21.45 11.30 4.69
CA LYS A 503 -21.82 12.04 5.90
C LYS A 503 -22.10 11.09 7.06
N PHE A 504 -22.77 9.96 6.80
CA PHE A 504 -23.00 8.93 7.82
C PHE A 504 -21.69 8.33 8.34
N LEU A 505 -20.77 7.91 7.47
CA LEU A 505 -19.47 7.39 7.89
C LEU A 505 -18.66 8.43 8.70
N LYS A 506 -18.69 9.70 8.28
CA LYS A 506 -18.05 10.80 9.02
C LYS A 506 -18.66 11.05 10.39
N LEU A 507 -19.97 10.79 10.57
CA LEU A 507 -20.60 10.85 11.90
C LEU A 507 -20.09 9.74 12.82
N ILE A 508 -19.86 8.54 12.29
CA ILE A 508 -19.23 7.44 13.05
C ILE A 508 -17.78 7.81 13.39
N LEU A 509 -17.02 8.31 12.42
CA LEU A 509 -15.64 8.76 12.65
C LEU A 509 -15.57 9.81 13.76
N GLN A 510 -16.38 10.87 13.67
CA GLN A 510 -16.45 11.92 14.67
C GLN A 510 -16.81 11.37 16.06
N TYR A 511 -17.69 10.37 16.13
CA TYR A 511 -17.99 9.70 17.40
C TYR A 511 -16.76 9.04 18.01
N ILE A 512 -16.00 8.27 17.23
CA ILE A 512 -14.80 7.57 17.72
C ILE A 512 -13.67 8.57 18.05
N GLU A 513 -13.47 9.63 17.28
CA GLU A 513 -12.52 10.72 17.58
C GLU A 513 -12.82 11.40 18.92
N ASN A 514 -14.10 11.66 19.19
CA ASN A 514 -14.53 12.19 20.48
C ASN A 514 -14.25 11.20 21.62
N LEU A 515 -14.43 9.90 21.38
CA LEU A 515 -14.07 8.88 22.36
C LEU A 515 -12.58 8.87 22.66
N VAL A 516 -11.71 8.94 21.65
CA VAL A 516 -10.25 9.08 21.84
C VAL A 516 -9.90 10.22 22.80
N THR A 517 -10.59 11.35 22.66
CA THR A 517 -10.39 12.49 23.55
C THR A 517 -10.90 12.20 24.96
N TYR A 518 -12.06 11.56 25.10
CA TYR A 518 -12.72 11.34 26.39
C TYR A 518 -12.09 10.22 27.22
N THR A 519 -11.57 9.18 26.56
CA THR A 519 -10.87 8.05 27.19
C THR A 519 -9.40 8.32 27.45
N SER A 520 -8.89 9.48 27.05
CA SER A 520 -7.52 9.90 27.35
C SER A 520 -7.27 9.99 28.86
N PRO A 521 -6.06 9.64 29.35
CA PRO A 521 -5.70 9.75 30.76
C PRO A 521 -5.91 11.16 31.33
N GLU A 522 -5.74 12.20 30.50
CA GLU A 522 -5.83 13.60 30.88
C GLU A 522 -7.29 14.06 31.07
N LYS A 523 -8.21 13.63 30.19
CA LYS A 523 -9.62 14.06 30.26
C LYS A 523 -10.44 13.15 31.17
N ASN A 524 -10.29 11.83 31.06
CA ASN A 524 -10.93 10.83 31.92
C ASN A 524 -12.46 11.03 32.09
N LYS A 525 -13.17 11.28 30.98
CA LYS A 525 -14.60 11.65 30.91
C LYS A 525 -15.51 10.44 30.64
N TRP A 526 -15.48 9.44 31.52
CA TRP A 526 -16.14 8.15 31.32
C TRP A 526 -17.68 8.20 31.43
N ASP A 527 -18.27 9.11 32.20
CA ASP A 527 -19.73 9.22 32.26
C ASP A 527 -20.30 9.87 30.99
N GLU A 528 -19.53 10.78 30.39
CA GLU A 528 -19.86 11.45 29.14
C GLU A 528 -19.72 10.52 27.93
N THR A 529 -18.84 9.51 27.97
CA THR A 529 -18.75 8.51 26.89
C THR A 529 -20.06 7.75 26.75
N ILE A 530 -20.71 7.34 27.85
CA ILE A 530 -22.00 6.63 27.80
C ILE A 530 -23.07 7.47 27.09
N VAL A 531 -23.15 8.77 27.40
CA VAL A 531 -24.12 9.69 26.77
C VAL A 531 -23.82 9.86 25.28
N LEU A 532 -22.54 10.01 24.94
CA LEU A 532 -22.08 10.16 23.57
C LEU A 532 -22.38 8.89 22.75
N THR A 533 -22.13 7.71 23.33
CA THR A 533 -22.42 6.40 22.76
C THR A 533 -23.91 6.24 22.48
N HIS A 534 -24.77 6.52 23.46
CA HIS A 534 -26.23 6.44 23.27
C HIS A 534 -26.72 7.32 22.10
N LYS A 535 -26.26 8.59 22.04
CA LYS A 535 -26.60 9.49 20.93
C LYS A 535 -26.15 8.96 19.57
N SER A 536 -24.99 8.30 19.53
CA SER A 536 -24.42 7.77 18.29
C SER A 536 -25.14 6.50 17.83
N LEU A 537 -25.51 5.61 18.77
CA LEU A 537 -26.33 4.43 18.48
C LEU A 537 -27.70 4.80 17.89
N ILE A 538 -28.36 5.85 18.40
CA ILE A 538 -29.60 6.36 17.82
C ILE A 538 -29.41 6.76 16.36
N LYS A 539 -28.32 7.49 16.05
CA LYS A 539 -28.02 7.93 14.68
C LYS A 539 -27.75 6.74 13.76
N ILE A 540 -26.99 5.75 14.23
CA ILE A 540 -26.70 4.51 13.48
C ILE A 540 -27.99 3.76 13.18
N ARG A 541 -28.80 3.50 14.21
CA ARG A 541 -30.11 2.84 14.07
C ARG A 541 -31.02 3.56 13.07
N THR A 542 -31.09 4.89 13.16
CA THR A 542 -31.96 5.69 12.29
C THR A 542 -31.51 5.62 10.83
N PHE A 543 -30.20 5.63 10.58
CA PHE A 543 -29.67 5.53 9.22
C PHE A 543 -29.94 4.15 8.61
N LEU A 544 -29.62 3.07 9.33
CA LEU A 544 -29.83 1.70 8.86
C LEU A 544 -31.32 1.40 8.61
N GLY A 545 -32.20 1.84 9.51
CA GLY A 545 -33.64 1.69 9.33
C GLY A 545 -34.18 2.39 8.08
N ARG A 546 -33.59 3.54 7.69
CA ARG A 546 -33.97 4.22 6.43
C ARG A 546 -33.52 3.44 5.21
N GLU A 547 -32.30 2.92 5.19
CA GLU A 547 -31.79 2.11 4.08
C GLU A 547 -32.61 0.81 3.91
N LEU A 548 -32.92 0.11 5.00
CA LEU A 548 -33.79 -1.08 4.98
C LEU A 548 -35.18 -0.80 4.40
N MET A 549 -35.81 0.31 4.81
CA MET A 549 -37.10 0.73 4.26
C MET A 549 -37.02 1.04 2.75
N LEU A 550 -35.94 1.67 2.29
CA LEU A 550 -35.73 1.97 0.88
C LEU A 550 -35.53 0.70 0.04
N VAL A 551 -34.82 -0.31 0.57
CA VAL A 551 -34.65 -1.61 -0.09
C VAL A 551 -35.99 -2.35 -0.20
N GLN A 552 -36.77 -2.40 0.88
CA GLN A 552 -38.11 -3.03 0.88
C GLN A 552 -39.09 -2.32 -0.07
N LEU A 553 -39.04 -1.00 -0.17
CA LEU A 553 -39.84 -0.20 -1.11
C LEU A 553 -39.43 -0.42 -2.57
N ALA A 554 -38.17 -0.75 -2.84
CA ALA A 554 -37.70 -1.09 -4.19
C ALA A 554 -38.11 -2.51 -4.60
N GLU A 555 -38.05 -3.47 -3.69
CA GLU A 555 -38.48 -4.87 -3.92
C GLU A 555 -40.00 -4.97 -4.13
N THR A 556 -40.79 -4.18 -3.41
CA THR A 556 -42.26 -4.09 -3.59
C THR A 556 -42.68 -3.40 -4.89
N LYS A 557 -41.87 -2.50 -5.45
CA LYS A 557 -42.12 -1.93 -6.79
C LYS A 557 -41.79 -2.90 -7.94
N ASN A 558 -40.75 -3.71 -7.79
CA ASN A 558 -40.35 -4.70 -8.81
C ASN A 558 -41.28 -5.92 -8.88
N THR A 559 -42.12 -6.14 -7.86
CA THR A 559 -43.12 -7.22 -7.83
C THR A 559 -44.49 -6.80 -8.39
N VAL A 560 -44.69 -5.52 -8.72
CA VAL A 560 -45.98 -4.97 -9.19
C VAL A 560 -45.97 -4.56 -10.68
N SER A 561 -44.98 -4.96 -11.49
CA SER A 561 -45.10 -4.93 -12.95
C SER A 561 -44.93 -6.30 -13.58
N PRO A 562 -46.03 -7.04 -13.73
CA PRO A 562 -46.43 -7.46 -15.07
C PRO A 562 -47.92 -7.19 -15.31
N HIS A 563 -48.24 -6.85 -16.56
CA HIS A 563 -49.57 -6.59 -17.13
C HIS A 563 -50.13 -5.18 -16.99
N GLN A 564 -49.89 -4.39 -18.05
CA GLN A 564 -50.99 -3.86 -18.85
C GLN A 564 -50.46 -3.40 -20.20
N ASN A 565 -50.73 -4.20 -21.24
CA ASN A 565 -51.09 -3.75 -22.58
C ASN A 565 -51.38 -4.98 -23.45
N SER A 566 -52.63 -5.44 -23.40
CA SER A 566 -53.23 -6.28 -24.43
C SER A 566 -54.66 -5.81 -24.67
N ILE A 567 -54.80 -4.84 -25.57
CA ILE A 567 -55.99 -4.56 -26.37
C ILE A 567 -55.37 -4.15 -27.72
N GLY A 568 -55.38 -4.94 -28.78
CA GLY A 568 -56.42 -5.81 -29.30
C GLY A 568 -56.77 -5.25 -30.68
N LEU A 569 -56.50 -6.00 -31.74
CA LEU A 569 -57.26 -6.00 -32.99
C LEU A 569 -56.78 -7.18 -33.84
N THR A 570 -57.80 -7.91 -34.28
CA THR A 570 -57.88 -9.01 -35.23
C THR A 570 -57.09 -8.84 -36.51
#